data_AF-A0A1B9Y6A9-F1
#
_entry.id   AF-A0A1B9Y6A9-F1
#
_cell.length_a   1.000
_cell.length_b   1.000
_cell.length_c   1.000
_cell.angle_alpha   90.00
_cell.angle_beta   90.00
_cell.angle_gamma   90.00
#
_symmetry.space_group_name_H-M   'P 1'
#
loop_
_entity.id
_entity.type
_entity.pdbx_description
1 polymer ?
#
loop_
_entity_poly.entity_id
_entity_poly.type
_entity_poly.pdbx_seq_one_letter_code
_entity_poly.pdbx_strand_id
1 'polypeptide(L)'
;MPTQTELIGNHPSAPNIFAKWFINNDVTTTTTKNHRSLTPLLASDNDELIEWLGHTLFQHHHTDYRIEKLKENYSKLGFSEYASYIDERRRLPIADRVKKGNATEIILTEYIQSCLDKELIKVFKLKYNPNVDQAIKGDDTLMVDIFNDGKQDKVRLYLGEAKFRKKPTKQIVSTLADSLAKDKLPLSYTFLIDELGRDATM
;
A
#
# COMPACT_ATOMS: atom_id res chain seq x y z
N MET A 1 -11.92 22.00 8.08
CA MET A 1 -11.19 20.85 7.50
C MET A 1 -11.85 19.60 7.99
N PRO A 2 -11.98 18.55 7.16
CA PRO A 2 -12.39 17.23 7.65
C PRO A 2 -11.41 16.76 8.72
N THR A 3 -11.92 16.05 9.70
CA THR A 3 -11.16 15.31 10.71
C THR A 3 -10.42 14.11 10.08
N GLN A 4 -9.50 13.51 10.84
CA GLN A 4 -8.82 12.27 10.48
C GLN A 4 -9.83 11.20 10.07
N THR A 5 -10.85 10.98 10.91
CA THR A 5 -11.88 9.96 10.68
C THR A 5 -12.73 10.26 9.46
N GLU A 6 -13.11 11.52 9.23
CA GLU A 6 -13.86 11.89 8.02
C GLU A 6 -13.03 11.70 6.75
N LEU A 7 -11.70 11.83 6.83
CA LEU A 7 -10.80 11.70 5.69
C LEU A 7 -10.45 10.25 5.37
N ILE A 8 -9.98 9.50 6.38
CA ILE A 8 -9.39 8.17 6.20
C ILE A 8 -10.11 7.07 6.97
N GLY A 9 -11.22 7.37 7.66
CA GLY A 9 -11.94 6.41 8.49
C GLY A 9 -11.37 6.26 9.90
N ASN A 10 -12.04 5.45 10.71
CA ASN A 10 -11.62 5.17 12.08
C ASN A 10 -10.37 4.28 12.10
N HIS A 11 -9.61 4.30 13.19
CA HIS A 11 -8.61 3.24 13.37
C HIS A 11 -9.32 1.87 13.37
N PRO A 12 -8.76 0.83 12.71
CA PRO A 12 -9.42 -0.46 12.59
C PRO A 12 -9.69 -1.08 13.97
N SER A 13 -10.70 -1.93 14.04
CA SER A 13 -11.02 -2.70 15.25
C SER A 13 -10.58 -4.16 15.09
N ALA A 14 -10.43 -4.87 16.21
CA ALA A 14 -10.20 -6.31 16.18
C ALA A 14 -11.31 -7.02 15.35
N PRO A 15 -10.98 -8.04 14.54
CA PRO A 15 -9.72 -8.79 14.52
C PRO A 15 -8.63 -8.25 13.58
N ASN A 16 -8.78 -7.06 12.99
CA ASN A 16 -7.82 -6.50 12.04
C ASN A 16 -6.39 -6.40 12.62
N ILE A 17 -5.37 -6.75 11.82
CA ILE A 17 -3.97 -6.76 12.25
C ILE A 17 -3.50 -5.40 12.77
N PHE A 18 -3.98 -4.29 12.19
CA PHE A 18 -3.59 -2.95 12.61
C PHE A 18 -4.13 -2.58 13.99
N ALA A 19 -5.28 -3.15 14.39
CA ALA A 19 -5.84 -2.98 15.73
C ALA A 19 -5.02 -3.75 16.79
N LYS A 20 -4.39 -4.87 16.39
CA LYS A 20 -3.44 -5.61 17.23
C LYS A 20 -2.07 -4.94 17.25
N TRP A 21 -1.64 -4.43 16.10
CA TRP A 21 -0.29 -3.90 15.91
C TRP A 21 -0.13 -2.50 16.49
N PHE A 22 -1.11 -1.61 16.36
CA PHE A 22 -0.97 -0.21 16.76
C PHE A 22 -2.05 0.23 17.74
N ILE A 23 -1.70 1.17 18.61
CA ILE A 23 -2.64 2.08 19.24
C ILE A 23 -2.61 3.42 18.49
N ASN A 24 -3.78 3.98 18.19
CA ASN A 24 -3.88 5.29 17.56
C ASN A 24 -4.08 6.41 18.58
N ASN A 25 -3.67 7.61 18.19
CA ASN A 25 -4.03 8.85 18.86
C ASN A 25 -4.32 9.92 17.80
N ASP A 26 -5.59 10.31 17.72
CA ASP A 26 -6.07 11.33 16.80
C ASP A 26 -5.93 12.69 17.46
N VAL A 27 -4.96 13.46 16.99
CA VAL A 27 -4.72 14.79 17.55
C VAL A 27 -5.85 15.72 17.13
N THR A 28 -6.32 16.57 18.05
CA THR A 28 -7.34 17.57 17.76
C THR A 28 -7.02 18.34 16.48
N THR A 29 -7.98 18.34 15.55
CA THR A 29 -7.82 19.02 14.26
C THR A 29 -7.79 20.53 14.46
N THR A 30 -6.80 21.18 13.86
CA THR A 30 -6.72 22.64 13.75
C THR A 30 -6.73 23.04 12.27
N THR A 31 -6.75 24.34 11.97
CA THR A 31 -6.62 24.86 10.60
C THR A 31 -5.34 24.45 9.87
N THR A 32 -4.30 24.04 10.60
CA THR A 32 -2.97 23.70 10.03
C THR A 32 -2.51 22.29 10.38
N LYS A 33 -3.30 21.54 11.15
CA LYS A 33 -2.93 20.22 11.64
C LYS A 33 -4.11 19.27 11.63
N ASN A 34 -3.97 18.19 10.86
CA ASN A 34 -4.79 16.99 10.94
C ASN A 34 -3.82 15.80 10.96
N HIS A 35 -3.75 15.08 12.08
CA HIS A 35 -2.72 14.06 12.33
C HIS A 35 -3.24 12.93 13.22
N ARG A 36 -3.06 11.69 12.77
CA ARG A 36 -3.19 10.46 13.57
C ARG A 36 -1.79 9.89 13.79
N SER A 37 -1.40 9.70 15.05
CA SER A 37 -0.16 8.99 15.39
C SER A 37 -0.46 7.52 15.69
N LEU A 38 0.41 6.61 15.27
CA LEU A 38 0.34 5.18 15.56
C LEU A 38 1.55 4.76 16.38
N THR A 39 1.32 4.05 17.47
CA THR A 39 2.37 3.50 18.34
C THR A 39 2.29 1.99 18.35
N PRO A 40 3.38 1.27 18.03
CA PRO A 40 3.35 -0.19 17.97
C PRO A 40 3.14 -0.80 19.36
N LEU A 41 2.27 -1.80 19.43
CA LEU A 41 2.00 -2.65 20.60
C LEU A 41 2.72 -3.99 20.50
N LEU A 42 2.80 -4.54 19.29
CA LEU A 42 3.50 -5.81 19.03
C LEU A 42 4.99 -5.59 18.85
N ALA A 43 5.77 -6.55 19.33
CA ALA A 43 7.19 -6.64 19.03
C ALA A 43 7.40 -6.94 17.54
N SER A 44 8.55 -6.50 17.00
CA SER A 44 8.87 -6.66 15.58
C SER A 44 9.09 -8.11 15.13
N ASP A 45 9.29 -9.02 16.08
CA ASP A 45 9.47 -10.46 15.89
C ASP A 45 8.18 -11.27 16.14
N ASN A 46 7.03 -10.60 16.25
CA ASN A 46 5.75 -11.28 16.41
C ASN A 46 5.38 -12.09 15.15
N ASP A 47 5.13 -13.40 15.33
CA ASP A 47 4.89 -14.35 14.23
C ASP A 47 3.68 -13.98 13.37
N GLU A 48 2.54 -13.61 13.98
CA GLU A 48 1.32 -13.24 13.25
C GLU A 48 1.57 -12.00 12.36
N LEU A 49 2.26 -11.00 12.90
CA LEU A 49 2.63 -9.80 12.16
C LEU A 49 3.59 -10.12 11.01
N ILE A 50 4.60 -10.96 11.25
CA ILE A 50 5.57 -11.39 10.23
C ILE A 50 4.87 -12.14 9.10
N GLU A 51 3.99 -13.08 9.43
CA GLU A 51 3.23 -13.86 8.46
C GLU A 51 2.33 -12.95 7.62
N TRP A 52 1.56 -12.06 8.26
CA TRP A 52 0.71 -11.10 7.57
C TRP A 52 1.51 -10.18 6.64
N LEU A 53 2.63 -9.63 7.12
CA LEU A 53 3.52 -8.80 6.30
C LEU A 53 4.08 -9.58 5.11
N GLY A 54 4.52 -10.84 5.33
CA GLY A 54 5.04 -11.69 4.27
C GLY A 54 4.02 -11.92 3.14
N HIS A 55 2.79 -12.30 3.50
CA HIS A 55 1.70 -12.49 2.54
C HIS A 55 1.35 -11.19 1.81
N THR A 56 1.20 -10.09 2.55
CA THR A 56 0.83 -8.79 1.99
C THR A 56 1.89 -8.29 1.02
N LEU A 57 3.17 -8.31 1.42
CA LEU A 57 4.28 -7.94 0.56
C LEU A 57 4.32 -8.78 -0.71
N PHE A 58 4.09 -10.09 -0.61
CA PHE A 58 4.07 -10.99 -1.75
C PHE A 58 2.96 -10.64 -2.75
N GLN A 59 1.73 -10.42 -2.27
CA GLN A 59 0.58 -10.07 -3.10
C GLN A 59 0.70 -8.71 -3.79
N HIS A 60 1.39 -7.75 -3.16
CA HIS A 60 1.62 -6.44 -3.79
C HIS A 60 2.68 -6.48 -4.91
N HIS A 61 3.54 -7.49 -4.94
CA HIS A 61 4.57 -7.66 -5.99
C HIS A 61 4.15 -8.64 -7.10
N HIS A 62 3.03 -9.34 -6.94
CA HIS A 62 2.55 -10.35 -7.89
C HIS A 62 1.10 -10.09 -8.32
N THR A 63 0.79 -10.39 -9.58
CA THR A 63 -0.60 -10.47 -10.03
C THR A 63 -1.13 -11.87 -9.71
N ASP A 64 -2.45 -12.04 -9.60
CA ASP A 64 -3.06 -13.34 -9.32
C ASP A 64 -2.69 -14.38 -10.37
N TYR A 65 -2.69 -13.98 -11.66
CA TYR A 65 -2.16 -14.80 -12.75
C TYR A 65 -0.75 -15.34 -12.47
N ARG A 66 0.15 -14.49 -11.96
CA ARG A 66 1.52 -14.92 -11.63
C ARG A 66 1.54 -15.87 -10.45
N ILE A 67 0.75 -15.59 -9.41
CA ILE A 67 0.63 -16.46 -8.24
C ILE A 67 0.20 -17.87 -8.67
N GLU A 68 -0.81 -17.98 -9.53
CA GLU A 68 -1.27 -19.27 -10.06
C GLU A 68 -0.18 -19.96 -10.89
N LYS A 69 0.56 -19.21 -11.73
CA LYS A 69 1.70 -19.79 -12.46
C LYS A 69 2.83 -20.26 -11.55
N LEU A 70 3.07 -19.59 -10.44
CA LEU A 70 4.05 -20.02 -9.45
C LEU A 70 3.62 -21.36 -8.81
N LYS A 71 2.35 -21.50 -8.42
CA LYS A 71 1.80 -22.76 -7.90
C LYS A 71 1.90 -23.89 -8.92
N GLU A 72 1.46 -23.66 -10.16
CA GLU A 72 1.55 -24.65 -11.25
C GLU A 72 2.99 -25.11 -11.48
N ASN A 73 3.95 -24.17 -11.49
CA ASN A 73 5.36 -24.49 -11.72
C ASN A 73 5.95 -25.28 -10.56
N TYR A 74 5.62 -24.94 -9.32
CA TYR A 74 6.05 -25.70 -8.16
C TYR A 74 5.61 -27.16 -8.24
N SER A 75 4.33 -27.40 -8.58
CA SER A 75 3.80 -28.75 -8.75
C SER A 75 4.46 -29.56 -9.87
N LYS A 76 4.99 -28.89 -10.90
CA LYS A 76 5.63 -29.55 -12.06
C LYS A 76 7.12 -29.80 -11.88
N LEU A 77 7.82 -28.86 -11.25
CA LEU A 77 9.29 -28.83 -11.21
C LEU A 77 9.87 -29.56 -9.99
N GLY A 78 9.13 -29.60 -8.87
CA GLY A 78 9.72 -30.01 -7.59
C GLY A 78 10.51 -28.87 -6.94
N PHE A 79 10.93 -29.05 -5.68
CA PHE A 79 11.46 -27.96 -4.86
C PHE A 79 12.76 -27.35 -5.39
N SER A 80 13.73 -28.18 -5.81
CA SER A 80 15.07 -27.70 -6.20
C SER A 80 15.01 -26.84 -7.45
N GLU A 81 14.38 -27.34 -8.50
CA GLU A 81 14.23 -26.67 -9.79
C GLU A 81 13.34 -25.43 -9.67
N TYR A 82 12.30 -25.49 -8.82
CA TYR A 82 11.47 -24.32 -8.52
C TYR A 82 12.24 -23.22 -7.80
N ALA A 83 13.14 -23.56 -6.86
CA ALA A 83 13.94 -22.57 -6.16
C ALA A 83 14.81 -21.78 -7.15
N SER A 84 15.50 -22.46 -8.07
CA SER A 84 16.26 -21.80 -9.15
C SER A 84 15.36 -20.94 -10.05
N TYR A 85 14.18 -21.44 -10.42
CA TYR A 85 13.20 -20.69 -11.22
C TYR A 85 12.78 -19.38 -10.55
N ILE A 86 12.55 -19.39 -9.24
CA ILE A 86 12.18 -18.19 -8.47
C ILE A 86 13.34 -17.21 -8.37
N ASP A 87 14.55 -17.67 -8.11
CA ASP A 87 15.72 -16.80 -7.97
C ASP A 87 16.01 -16.03 -9.27
N GLU A 88 15.90 -16.68 -10.43
CA GLU A 88 16.10 -16.05 -11.74
C GLU A 88 14.98 -15.07 -12.12
N ARG A 89 13.75 -15.31 -11.64
CA ARG A 89 12.55 -14.53 -12.01
C ARG A 89 11.95 -13.74 -10.85
N ARG A 90 12.76 -13.50 -9.83
CA ARG A 90 12.37 -12.88 -8.57
C ARG A 90 11.65 -11.55 -8.80
N ARG A 91 10.56 -11.35 -8.05
CA ARG A 91 9.79 -10.11 -8.02
C ARG A 91 9.91 -9.30 -6.74
N LEU A 92 10.49 -9.90 -5.70
CA LEU A 92 10.71 -9.24 -4.41
C LEU A 92 12.09 -8.59 -4.38
N PRO A 93 12.24 -7.32 -3.97
CA PRO A 93 13.55 -6.67 -3.87
C PRO A 93 14.48 -7.41 -2.90
N ILE A 94 15.79 -7.40 -3.18
CA ILE A 94 16.85 -7.76 -2.23
C ILE A 94 17.45 -6.49 -1.61
N ALA A 95 17.53 -5.40 -2.39
CA ALA A 95 18.09 -4.14 -1.96
C ALA A 95 17.33 -3.55 -0.76
N ASP A 96 18.02 -3.36 0.36
CA ASP A 96 17.44 -2.92 1.65
C ASP A 96 16.65 -1.61 1.53
N ARG A 97 17.18 -0.64 0.77
CA ARG A 97 16.50 0.64 0.53
C ARG A 97 15.15 0.45 -0.17
N VAL A 98 15.08 -0.47 -1.13
CA VAL A 98 13.86 -0.74 -1.91
C VAL A 98 12.87 -1.55 -1.09
N LYS A 99 13.34 -2.56 -0.34
CA LYS A 99 12.51 -3.30 0.64
C LYS A 99 11.77 -2.35 1.58
N LYS A 100 12.51 -1.41 2.20
CA LYS A 100 11.95 -0.43 3.14
C LYS A 100 10.98 0.56 2.49
N GLY A 101 11.31 1.03 1.29
CA GLY A 101 10.42 1.89 0.51
C GLY A 101 9.09 1.20 0.22
N ASN A 102 9.15 0.07 -0.49
CA ASN A 102 7.99 -0.71 -0.90
C ASN A 102 7.13 -1.11 0.32
N ALA A 103 7.74 -1.61 1.40
CA ALA A 103 6.99 -1.99 2.60
C ALA A 103 6.23 -0.80 3.22
N THR A 104 6.78 0.40 3.19
CA THR A 104 6.11 1.58 3.75
C THR A 104 4.91 2.01 2.90
N GLU A 105 5.04 1.95 1.57
CA GLU A 105 3.94 2.24 0.63
C GLU A 105 2.79 1.22 0.80
N ILE A 106 3.14 -0.06 0.93
CA ILE A 106 2.20 -1.17 1.13
C ILE A 106 1.47 -1.03 2.47
N ILE A 107 2.19 -0.76 3.57
CA ILE A 107 1.59 -0.57 4.89
C ILE A 107 0.63 0.62 4.89
N LEU A 108 0.98 1.74 4.25
CA LEU A 108 0.09 2.90 4.12
C LEU A 108 -1.21 2.50 3.41
N THR A 109 -1.08 1.81 2.27
CA THR A 109 -2.21 1.34 1.47
C THR A 109 -3.15 0.46 2.28
N GLU A 110 -2.62 -0.58 2.94
CA GLU A 110 -3.43 -1.51 3.72
C GLU A 110 -4.05 -0.88 4.96
N TYR A 111 -3.35 0.07 5.58
CA TYR A 111 -3.87 0.80 6.73
C TYR A 111 -5.09 1.65 6.35
N ILE A 112 -5.03 2.38 5.23
CA ILE A 112 -6.14 3.23 4.79
C ILE A 112 -7.37 2.39 4.45
N GLN A 113 -7.21 1.29 3.70
CA GLN A 113 -8.34 0.37 3.45
C GLN A 113 -8.95 -0.17 4.72
N SER A 114 -8.11 -0.59 5.67
CA SER A 114 -8.56 -1.12 6.95
C SER A 114 -9.34 -0.08 7.75
N CYS A 115 -8.94 1.20 7.67
CA CYS A 115 -9.65 2.28 8.35
C CYS A 115 -11.01 2.59 7.71
N LEU A 116 -11.11 2.42 6.40
CA LEU A 116 -12.34 2.61 5.63
C LEU A 116 -13.25 1.36 5.63
N ASP A 117 -12.76 0.24 6.17
CA ASP A 117 -13.41 -1.09 6.11
C ASP A 117 -13.88 -1.44 4.68
N LYS A 118 -13.04 -1.12 3.69
CA LYS A 118 -13.39 -1.23 2.28
C LYS A 118 -12.15 -1.50 1.43
N GLU A 119 -12.30 -2.43 0.48
CA GLU A 119 -11.33 -2.58 -0.59
C GLU A 119 -11.51 -1.48 -1.64
N LEU A 120 -10.41 -0.79 -1.96
CA LEU A 120 -10.34 0.26 -2.96
C LEU A 120 -9.66 -0.27 -4.22
N ILE A 121 -10.01 0.32 -5.36
CA ILE A 121 -9.28 0.09 -6.61
C ILE A 121 -7.89 0.74 -6.45
N LYS A 122 -6.81 0.02 -6.73
CA LYS A 122 -5.45 0.52 -6.49
C LYS A 122 -4.54 0.37 -7.70
N VAL A 123 -3.70 1.37 -7.88
CA VAL A 123 -2.57 1.27 -8.81
C VAL A 123 -1.37 0.65 -8.09
N PHE A 124 -1.22 -0.67 -8.22
CA PHE A 124 -0.06 -1.38 -7.67
C PHE A 124 1.11 -1.37 -8.66
N LYS A 125 1.81 -0.24 -8.74
CA LYS A 125 3.00 -0.09 -9.60
C LYS A 125 4.04 -1.21 -9.39
N LEU A 126 4.13 -1.75 -8.17
CA LEU A 126 5.07 -2.81 -7.81
C LEU A 126 4.86 -4.11 -8.61
N LYS A 127 3.61 -4.46 -8.98
CA LYS A 127 3.29 -5.64 -9.81
C LYS A 127 3.87 -5.56 -11.23
N TYR A 128 4.21 -4.34 -11.67
CA TYR A 128 4.67 -4.05 -13.03
C TYR A 128 6.15 -3.63 -13.07
N ASN A 129 6.86 -3.64 -11.94
CA ASN A 129 8.26 -3.22 -11.89
C ASN A 129 9.16 -4.22 -12.67
N PRO A 130 9.81 -3.80 -13.78
CA PRO A 130 10.72 -4.66 -14.52
C PRO A 130 12.08 -4.80 -13.81
N ASN A 131 12.45 -3.84 -12.96
CA ASN A 131 13.68 -3.86 -12.19
C ASN A 131 13.38 -3.81 -10.69
N VAL A 132 13.23 -4.99 -10.10
CA VAL A 132 12.72 -5.19 -8.75
C VAL A 132 13.61 -4.59 -7.65
N ASP A 133 14.87 -4.28 -7.95
CA ASP A 133 15.82 -3.64 -7.03
C ASP A 133 15.97 -2.13 -7.27
N GLN A 134 15.08 -1.54 -8.08
CA GLN A 134 14.96 -0.10 -8.27
C GLN A 134 13.56 0.39 -7.90
N ALA A 135 13.51 1.57 -7.29
CA ALA A 135 12.23 2.24 -7.02
C ALA A 135 11.58 2.63 -8.35
N ILE A 136 10.33 2.22 -8.53
CA ILE A 136 9.54 2.57 -9.70
C ILE A 136 9.01 4.01 -9.55
N LYS A 137 9.11 4.80 -10.62
CA LYS A 137 8.53 6.14 -10.68
C LYS A 137 7.00 6.06 -10.66
N GLY A 138 6.37 7.04 -10.05
CA GLY A 138 4.92 7.11 -9.88
C GLY A 138 4.58 7.61 -8.49
N ASP A 139 3.29 7.66 -8.18
CA ASP A 139 2.84 8.00 -6.83
C ASP A 139 3.10 6.83 -5.89
N ASP A 140 3.39 7.09 -4.62
CA ASP A 140 3.56 6.04 -3.60
C ASP A 140 2.26 5.25 -3.39
N THR A 141 1.12 5.95 -3.42
CA THR A 141 -0.19 5.31 -3.35
C THR A 141 -1.22 6.12 -4.14
N LEU A 142 -1.93 5.46 -5.04
CA LEU A 142 -3.15 5.96 -5.68
C LEU A 142 -4.25 4.92 -5.50
N MET A 143 -5.28 5.28 -4.73
CA MET A 143 -6.46 4.45 -4.51
C MET A 143 -7.73 5.19 -4.93
N VAL A 144 -8.71 4.44 -5.42
CA VAL A 144 -9.96 4.98 -5.95
C VAL A 144 -11.14 4.30 -5.27
N ASP A 145 -12.01 5.16 -4.74
CA ASP A 145 -13.28 4.80 -4.15
C ASP A 145 -14.41 5.24 -5.09
N ILE A 146 -15.19 4.27 -5.55
CA ILE A 146 -16.43 4.50 -6.29
C ILE A 146 -17.58 4.28 -5.31
N PHE A 147 -18.40 5.31 -5.15
CA PHE A 147 -19.55 5.29 -4.24
C PHE A 147 -20.75 6.02 -4.86
N ASN A 148 -21.95 5.53 -4.59
CA ASN A 148 -23.18 6.15 -5.06
C ASN A 148 -23.73 7.11 -4.00
N ASP A 149 -24.06 8.35 -4.37
CA ASP A 149 -24.59 9.35 -3.45
C ASP A 149 -26.13 9.40 -3.39
N GLY A 150 -26.79 8.39 -3.96
CA GLY A 150 -28.24 8.31 -4.14
C GLY A 150 -28.74 8.90 -5.45
N LYS A 151 -27.87 9.56 -6.24
CA LYS A 151 -28.22 10.10 -7.57
C LYS A 151 -27.34 9.53 -8.67
N GLN A 152 -26.04 9.49 -8.42
CA GLN A 152 -25.06 9.02 -9.40
C GLN A 152 -23.83 8.45 -8.70
N ASP A 153 -23.05 7.69 -9.46
CA ASP A 153 -21.75 7.24 -9.00
C ASP A 153 -20.79 8.43 -8.93
N LYS A 154 -20.05 8.50 -7.83
CA LYS A 154 -19.00 9.47 -7.57
C LYS A 154 -17.69 8.75 -7.36
N VAL A 155 -16.63 9.44 -7.74
CA VAL A 155 -15.25 8.97 -7.61
C VAL A 155 -14.55 9.83 -6.57
N ARG A 156 -13.90 9.18 -5.61
CA ARG A 156 -12.95 9.80 -4.69
C ARG A 156 -11.58 9.18 -4.90
N LEU A 157 -10.59 10.06 -5.07
CA LEU A 157 -9.19 9.66 -5.23
C LEU A 157 -8.44 9.88 -3.91
N TYR A 158 -7.64 8.91 -3.53
CA TYR A 158 -6.72 8.97 -2.40
C TYR A 158 -5.30 8.96 -2.95
N LEU A 159 -4.60 10.08 -2.80
CA LEU A 159 -3.19 10.21 -3.11
C LEU A 159 -2.37 10.18 -1.81
N GLY A 160 -1.42 9.25 -1.73
CA GLY A 160 -0.56 9.09 -0.56
C GLY A 160 0.93 9.25 -0.91
N GLU A 161 1.71 9.73 0.07
CA GLU A 161 3.17 9.72 0.06
C GLU A 161 3.65 9.06 1.36
N ALA A 162 4.64 8.17 1.26
CA ALA A 162 5.09 7.32 2.36
C ALA A 162 6.61 7.40 2.52
N LYS A 163 7.11 7.33 3.77
CA LYS A 163 8.56 7.46 3.99
C LYS A 163 9.06 6.71 5.21
N PHE A 164 9.88 5.69 4.97
CA PHE A 164 10.62 5.03 6.03
C PHE A 164 11.72 5.92 6.60
N ARG A 165 11.75 6.11 7.92
CA ARG A 165 12.84 6.78 8.65
C ARG A 165 13.04 6.14 10.02
N LYS A 166 14.30 6.00 10.45
CA LYS A 166 14.64 5.53 11.81
C LYS A 166 14.05 6.45 12.90
N LYS A 167 14.09 7.77 12.67
CA LYS A 167 13.47 8.78 13.54
C LYS A 167 12.63 9.73 12.68
N PRO A 168 11.30 9.82 12.90
CA PRO A 168 10.49 10.83 12.24
C PRO A 168 10.85 12.21 12.81
N THR A 169 11.12 13.18 11.94
CA THR A 169 11.40 14.57 12.34
C THR A 169 10.36 15.50 11.72
N LYS A 170 10.19 16.69 12.29
CA LYS A 170 9.32 17.74 11.73
C LYS A 170 9.63 18.00 10.25
N GLN A 171 10.93 18.07 9.91
CA GLN A 171 11.37 18.31 8.53
C GLN A 171 10.86 17.23 7.57
N ILE A 172 10.87 15.97 7.99
CA ILE A 172 10.37 14.85 7.17
C ILE A 172 8.86 14.99 6.95
N VAL A 173 8.10 15.30 8.00
CA VAL A 173 6.64 15.47 7.91
C VAL A 173 6.29 16.65 7.02
N SER A 174 6.95 17.79 7.18
CA SER A 174 6.75 18.96 6.31
C SER A 174 7.07 18.63 4.86
N THR A 175 8.18 17.94 4.59
CA THR A 175 8.56 17.56 3.22
C THR A 175 7.50 16.68 2.55
N LEU A 176 6.88 15.75 3.30
CA LEU A 176 5.80 14.91 2.78
C LEU A 176 4.53 15.72 2.52
N ALA A 177 4.15 16.59 3.44
CA ALA A 177 2.99 17.47 3.28
C ALA A 177 3.16 18.39 2.06
N ASP A 178 4.34 19.00 1.90
CA ASP A 178 4.66 19.87 0.77
C ASP A 178 4.67 19.10 -0.56
N SER A 179 5.03 17.81 -0.56
CA SER A 179 4.95 16.95 -1.74
C SER A 179 3.51 16.65 -2.15
N LEU A 180 2.63 16.39 -1.17
CA LEU A 180 1.19 16.18 -1.38
C LEU A 180 0.48 17.44 -1.85
N ALA A 181 0.83 18.60 -1.28
CA ALA A 181 0.14 19.86 -1.50
C ALA A 181 0.42 20.50 -2.86
N LYS A 182 1.41 20.00 -3.62
CA LYS A 182 1.64 20.45 -4.99
C LYS A 182 0.46 19.99 -5.84
N ASP A 183 -0.28 20.95 -6.40
CA ASP A 183 -1.31 20.67 -7.41
C ASP A 183 -0.68 19.90 -8.58
N LYS A 184 -0.85 18.58 -8.56
CA LYS A 184 -0.44 17.67 -9.61
C LYS A 184 -1.60 16.71 -9.89
N LEU A 185 -1.91 16.52 -11.17
CA LEU A 185 -2.61 15.31 -11.58
C LEU A 185 -1.74 14.12 -11.11
N PRO A 186 -2.33 13.08 -10.47
CA PRO A 186 -1.54 11.92 -10.05
C PRO A 186 -0.78 11.35 -11.25
N LEU A 187 0.52 11.11 -11.09
CA LEU A 187 1.36 10.58 -12.15
C LEU A 187 0.85 9.22 -12.65
N SER A 188 0.20 8.49 -11.77
CA SER A 188 -0.33 7.15 -12.00
C SER A 188 -1.78 7.16 -12.55
N TYR A 189 -2.36 8.34 -12.81
CA TYR A 189 -3.75 8.47 -13.24
C TYR A 189 -4.03 7.85 -14.62
N THR A 190 -3.18 8.12 -15.62
CA THR A 190 -3.33 7.51 -16.95
C THR A 190 -3.18 5.99 -16.88
N PHE A 191 -2.22 5.52 -16.08
CA PHE A 191 -2.03 4.09 -15.87
C PHE A 191 -3.28 3.43 -15.25
N LEU A 192 -3.93 4.10 -14.29
CA LEU A 192 -5.19 3.61 -13.72
C LEU A 192 -6.28 3.47 -14.78
N ILE A 193 -6.45 4.48 -15.64
CA ILE A 193 -7.45 4.45 -16.72
C ILE A 193 -7.18 3.26 -17.65
N ASP A 194 -5.91 3.07 -18.05
CA ASP A 194 -5.53 1.97 -18.93
C ASP A 194 -5.80 0.61 -18.29
N GLU A 195 -5.51 0.44 -17.00
CA GLU A 195 -5.72 -0.83 -16.30
C GLU A 195 -7.22 -1.13 -16.13
N LEU A 196 -8.02 -0.14 -15.73
CA LEU A 196 -9.49 -0.29 -15.65
C LEU A 196 -10.12 -0.58 -17.01
N GLY A 197 -9.58 0.02 -18.08
CA GLY A 197 -10.02 -0.24 -19.45
C GLY A 197 -9.74 -1.67 -19.92
N ARG A 198 -8.66 -2.32 -19.43
CA ARG A 198 -8.35 -3.72 -19.75
C ARG A 198 -9.35 -4.67 -19.10
N ASP A 199 -9.66 -4.47 -17.83
CA ASP A 199 -10.59 -5.33 -17.08
C ASP A 199 -12.02 -5.26 -17.63
N ALA A 200 -12.45 -4.10 -18.18
CA ALA A 200 -13.78 -3.93 -18.78
C ALA A 200 -13.96 -4.67 -20.13
N THR A 201 -12.90 -5.25 -20.69
CA THR A 201 -12.92 -5.96 -21.99
C THR A 201 -12.72 -7.48 -21.86
N MET A 202 -12.66 -8.01 -20.64
CA MET A 202 -12.73 -9.45 -20.34
C MET A 202 -14.14 -9.86 -19.93
#